data_AF-A0A963QCR6-F1
#
_entry.id   AF-A0A963QCR6-F1
#
_cell.length_a   1.000
_cell.length_b   1.000
_cell.length_c   1.000
_cell.angle_alpha   90.00
_cell.angle_beta   90.00
_cell.angle_gamma   90.00
#
_symmetry.space_group_name_H-M   'P 1'
#
loop_
_entity.id
_entity.type
_entity.pdbx_description
1 polymer ?
#
loop_
_entity_poly.entity_id
_entity_poly.type
_entity_poly.pdbx_seq_one_letter_code
_entity_poly.pdbx_strand_id
1 'polypeptide(L)'
;MSFWKRISPVGAAKDFSNEFLRPNPYRWRIMAVSAVATFSIFSVMWNEGAKGPPAPPEVTWISTLSPDRTDAEIIAANIANQKEKDRLAAEQAARDEKVKDVYRALGRASGMDVDRIEREAKAERLAEERAEAARKAAQRGQPVDQP
;
A
#
# COMPACT_ATOMS: atom_id res chain seq x y z
N MET A 1 18.04 38.79 -23.99
CA MET A 1 19.00 37.77 -23.50
C MET A 1 20.41 38.37 -23.31
N SER A 2 20.64 39.18 -22.27
CA SER A 2 21.93 39.86 -22.01
C SER A 2 22.64 39.41 -20.71
N PHE A 3 21.96 38.61 -19.88
CA PHE A 3 22.45 38.23 -18.54
C PHE A 3 23.63 37.25 -18.61
N TRP A 4 23.51 36.20 -19.41
CA TRP A 4 24.54 35.16 -19.56
C TRP A 4 25.83 35.64 -20.23
N LYS A 5 25.79 36.74 -21.00
CA LYS A 5 26.98 37.32 -21.63
C LYS A 5 27.85 38.13 -20.65
N ARG A 6 27.29 38.48 -19.48
CA ARG A 6 27.98 39.22 -18.40
C ARG A 6 28.52 38.30 -17.29
N ILE A 7 28.08 37.04 -17.26
CA ILE A 7 28.54 36.05 -16.28
C ILE A 7 29.64 35.23 -16.96
N SER A 8 30.89 35.62 -16.71
CA SER A 8 32.08 34.88 -17.14
C SER A 8 32.67 34.14 -15.95
N PRO A 9 32.59 32.80 -15.85
CA PRO A 9 33.19 32.03 -14.76
C PRO A 9 34.70 32.25 -14.67
N VAL A 10 35.35 32.36 -15.84
CA VAL A 10 36.80 32.61 -15.94
C VAL A 10 37.14 34.03 -15.47
N GLY A 11 36.30 35.03 -15.81
CA GLY A 11 36.45 36.40 -15.32
C GLY A 11 36.29 36.48 -13.80
N ALA A 12 35.25 35.84 -13.26
CA ALA A 12 35.00 35.82 -11.82
C ALA A 12 36.15 35.18 -11.01
N ALA A 13 36.71 34.06 -11.50
CA ALA A 13 37.87 33.42 -10.86
C ALA A 13 39.13 34.31 -10.90
N LYS A 14 39.35 35.02 -12.01
CA LYS A 14 40.47 35.94 -12.17
C LYS A 14 40.33 37.18 -11.29
N ASP A 15 39.14 37.77 -11.22
CA ASP A 15 38.84 38.91 -10.37
C ASP A 15 38.98 38.55 -8.89
N PHE A 16 38.46 37.39 -8.49
CA PHE A 16 38.66 36.85 -7.14
C PHE A 16 40.15 36.67 -6.81
N SER A 17 40.93 36.04 -7.71
CA SER A 17 42.36 35.82 -7.48
C SER A 17 43.13 37.13 -7.35
N ASN A 18 42.81 38.12 -8.19
CA ASN A 18 43.42 39.46 -8.12
C ASN A 18 43.13 40.16 -6.80
N GLU A 19 41.87 40.17 -6.34
CA GLU A 19 41.50 40.80 -5.07
C GLU A 19 42.06 40.05 -3.86
N PHE A 20 42.15 38.73 -3.94
CA PHE A 20 42.67 37.91 -2.86
C PHE A 20 44.20 38.04 -2.68
N LEU A 21 44.94 38.18 -3.80
CA LEU A 21 46.39 38.34 -3.80
C LEU A 21 46.84 39.77 -3.47
N ARG A 22 45.94 40.77 -3.53
CA ARG A 22 46.27 42.14 -3.13
C ARG A 22 46.74 42.17 -1.66
N PRO A 23 47.74 43.03 -1.35
CA PRO A 23 48.21 43.22 0.02
C PRO A 23 47.14 43.93 0.86
N ASN A 24 46.22 43.15 1.45
CA ASN A 24 45.20 43.61 2.37
C ASN A 24 45.48 43.03 3.78
N PRO A 25 45.64 43.87 4.82
CA PRO A 25 45.90 43.40 6.19
C PRO A 25 44.77 42.55 6.78
N TYR A 26 43.54 42.64 6.24
CA TYR A 26 42.36 41.95 6.77
C TYR A 26 41.98 40.66 6.03
N ARG A 27 42.72 40.25 4.99
CA ARG A 27 42.38 39.09 4.14
C ARG A 27 42.08 37.81 4.93
N TRP A 28 42.90 37.50 5.94
CA TRP A 28 42.74 36.32 6.77
C TRP A 28 41.56 36.42 7.73
N ARG A 29 41.25 37.64 8.22
CA ARG A 29 40.09 37.87 9.09
C ARG A 29 38.78 37.72 8.33
N ILE A 30 38.71 38.28 7.13
CA ILE A 30 37.54 38.16 6.25
C ILE A 30 37.33 36.69 5.88
N MET A 31 38.40 35.97 5.49
CA MET A 31 38.30 34.52 5.24
C MET A 31 37.81 33.74 6.46
N ALA A 32 38.36 34.03 7.64
CA ALA A 32 37.97 33.34 8.86
C ALA A 32 36.47 33.55 9.17
N VAL A 33 35.98 34.79 9.07
CA VAL A 33 34.56 35.11 9.30
C VAL A 33 33.66 34.43 8.27
N SER A 34 34.02 34.48 6.98
CA SER A 34 33.26 33.83 5.91
C SER A 34 33.24 32.30 6.04
N ALA A 35 34.37 31.70 6.46
CA ALA A 35 34.45 30.27 6.74
C ALA A 35 33.56 29.91 7.93
N VAL A 36 33.64 30.64 9.04
CA VAL A 36 32.80 30.42 10.22
C VAL A 36 31.31 30.51 9.85
N ALA A 37 30.90 31.53 9.10
CA ALA A 37 29.52 31.67 8.66
C ALA A 37 29.07 30.46 7.82
N THR A 38 29.86 30.06 6.82
CA THR A 38 29.55 28.91 5.95
C THR A 38 29.49 27.60 6.76
N PHE A 39 30.53 27.29 7.53
CA PHE A 39 30.58 26.05 8.32
C PHE A 39 29.50 26.00 9.40
N SER A 40 29.12 27.13 10.00
CA SER A 40 28.05 27.16 10.99
C SER A 40 26.72 26.69 10.40
N ILE A 41 26.36 27.14 9.20
CA ILE A 41 25.15 26.72 8.48
C ILE A 41 25.21 25.22 8.17
N PHE A 42 26.31 24.76 7.58
CA PHE A 42 26.45 23.34 7.20
C PHE A 42 26.57 22.40 8.41
N SER A 43 27.04 22.88 9.57
CA SER A 43 27.14 22.05 10.79
C SER A 43 25.78 21.58 11.30
N VAL A 44 24.74 22.40 11.12
CA VAL A 44 23.36 22.06 11.53
C VAL A 44 22.83 20.91 10.67
N MET A 45 23.14 20.92 9.38
CA MET A 45 22.69 19.92 8.42
C MET A 45 23.46 18.60 8.51
N TRP A 46 24.67 18.61 9.07
CA TRP A 46 25.56 17.43 9.10
C TRP A 46 24.97 16.25 9.88
N ASN A 47 24.14 16.52 10.90
CA ASN A 47 23.54 15.49 11.75
C ASN A 47 22.20 14.96 11.24
N GLU A 48 21.67 15.51 10.14
CA GLU A 48 20.41 15.06 9.55
C GLU A 48 20.66 13.85 8.64
N GLY A 49 20.87 12.68 9.27
CA GLY A 49 20.86 11.41 8.57
C GLY A 49 19.43 11.03 8.14
N ALA A 50 19.25 10.61 6.89
CA ALA A 50 18.01 10.00 6.45
C ALA A 50 17.76 8.72 7.27
N LYS A 51 16.61 8.66 7.97
CA LYS A 51 16.16 7.41 8.59
C LYS A 51 15.80 6.45 7.46
N GLY A 52 16.59 5.39 7.31
CA GLY A 52 16.24 4.28 6.40
C GLY A 52 14.89 3.66 6.78
N PRO A 53 14.29 2.85 5.89
CA PRO A 53 13.08 2.12 6.22
C PRO A 53 13.29 1.31 7.51
N PRO A 54 12.27 1.17 8.36
CA PRO A 54 12.38 0.39 9.58
C PRO A 54 12.79 -1.05 9.26
N ALA A 55 13.61 -1.66 10.13
CA ALA A 55 13.94 -3.06 10.00
C ALA A 55 12.64 -3.90 10.04
N PRO A 56 12.52 -4.96 9.21
CA PRO A 56 11.35 -5.82 9.23
C PRO A 56 11.20 -6.47 10.61
N PRO A 57 9.95 -6.68 11.10
CA PRO A 57 9.71 -7.26 12.41
C PRO A 57 10.11 -8.74 12.46
N GLU A 58 10.59 -9.19 13.60
CA GLU A 58 10.77 -10.62 13.88
C GLU A 58 9.40 -11.27 14.11
N VAL A 59 9.08 -12.30 13.32
CA VAL A 59 7.80 -13.03 13.41
C VAL A 59 8.03 -14.38 14.10
N THR A 60 7.46 -14.56 15.29
CA THR A 60 7.42 -15.86 15.98
C THR A 60 6.11 -16.57 15.65
N TRP A 61 6.18 -17.71 14.98
CA TRP A 61 5.02 -18.55 14.69
C TRP A 61 4.71 -19.46 15.88
N ILE A 62 3.45 -19.45 16.33
CA ILE A 62 2.93 -20.38 17.33
C ILE A 62 2.07 -21.41 16.59
N SER A 63 2.60 -22.61 16.36
CA SER A 63 1.86 -23.70 15.73
C SER A 63 1.07 -24.49 16.78
N THR A 64 -0.21 -24.71 16.52
CA THR A 64 -1.06 -25.64 17.31
C THR A 64 -0.97 -27.08 16.79
N LEU A 65 -0.25 -27.30 15.70
CA LEU A 65 -0.14 -28.58 15.02
C LEU A 65 1.27 -29.15 15.22
N SER A 66 1.35 -30.46 15.49
CA SER A 66 2.65 -31.12 15.66
C SER A 66 3.50 -30.98 14.38
N PRO A 67 4.79 -30.65 14.52
CA PRO A 67 5.71 -30.53 13.39
C PRO A 67 6.01 -31.89 12.72
N ASP A 68 5.82 -33.00 13.44
CA ASP A 68 6.15 -34.35 12.98
C ASP A 68 4.96 -35.08 12.33
N ARG A 69 3.85 -34.37 12.06
CA ARG A 69 2.69 -34.99 11.40
C ARG A 69 3.05 -35.41 9.98
N THR A 70 2.60 -36.61 9.64
CA THR A 70 2.72 -37.15 8.29
C THR A 70 1.66 -36.57 7.35
N ASP A 71 1.95 -36.58 6.05
CA ASP A 71 0.98 -36.18 5.03
C ASP A 71 -0.31 -37.00 5.09
N ALA A 72 -0.22 -38.28 5.44
CA ALA A 72 -1.38 -39.16 5.61
C ALA A 72 -2.31 -38.67 6.73
N GLU A 73 -1.75 -38.25 7.87
CA GLU A 73 -2.51 -37.68 8.98
C GLU A 73 -3.13 -36.33 8.62
N ILE A 74 -2.40 -35.49 7.87
CA ILE A 74 -2.92 -34.21 7.37
C ILE A 74 -4.13 -34.42 6.46
N ILE A 75 -4.01 -35.35 5.49
CA ILE A 75 -5.08 -35.67 4.55
C ILE A 75 -6.30 -36.22 5.31
N ALA A 76 -6.09 -37.16 6.25
CA ALA A 76 -7.18 -37.72 7.05
C ALA A 76 -7.90 -36.64 7.87
N ALA A 77 -7.16 -35.76 8.54
CA ALA A 77 -7.72 -34.65 9.30
C ALA A 77 -8.50 -33.67 8.40
N ASN A 78 -7.98 -33.36 7.22
CA ASN A 78 -8.65 -32.48 6.26
C ASN A 78 -9.96 -33.08 5.75
N ILE A 79 -9.98 -34.37 5.42
CA ILE A 79 -11.19 -35.07 4.97
C ILE A 79 -12.25 -35.07 6.08
N ALA A 80 -11.86 -35.37 7.32
CA ALA A 80 -12.79 -35.35 8.46
C ALA A 80 -13.37 -33.95 8.67
N ASN A 81 -12.51 -32.92 8.65
CA ASN A 81 -12.94 -31.53 8.77
C ASN A 81 -13.86 -31.11 7.62
N GLN A 82 -13.59 -31.57 6.39
CA GLN A 82 -14.42 -31.23 5.25
C GLN A 82 -15.82 -31.83 5.40
N LYS A 83 -15.95 -33.08 5.83
CA LYS A 83 -17.26 -33.71 6.09
C LYS A 83 -18.06 -32.95 7.13
N GLU A 84 -17.43 -32.53 8.23
CA GLU A 84 -18.10 -31.74 9.26
C GLU A 84 -18.52 -30.36 8.74
N LYS A 85 -17.66 -29.68 7.98
CA LYS A 85 -17.98 -28.41 7.34
C LYS A 85 -19.16 -28.55 6.38
N ASP A 86 -19.15 -29.58 5.54
CA ASP A 86 -20.21 -29.83 4.56
C ASP A 86 -21.55 -30.12 5.25
N ARG A 87 -21.54 -30.90 6.35
CA ARG A 87 -22.73 -31.16 7.17
C ARG A 87 -23.29 -29.85 7.74
N LEU A 88 -22.44 -29.06 8.41
CA LEU A 88 -22.85 -27.80 9.02
C LEU A 88 -23.34 -26.80 7.97
N ALA A 89 -22.69 -26.72 6.80
CA ALA A 89 -23.12 -25.86 5.71
C ALA A 89 -24.49 -26.27 5.16
N ALA A 90 -24.75 -27.57 5.01
CA ALA A 90 -26.06 -28.07 4.59
C ALA A 90 -27.16 -27.76 5.61
N GLU A 91 -26.87 -27.96 6.91
CA GLU A 91 -27.80 -27.61 7.99
C GLU A 91 -28.09 -26.10 8.02
N GLN A 92 -27.06 -25.27 7.87
CA GLN A 92 -27.20 -23.82 7.84
C GLN A 92 -28.00 -23.36 6.63
N ALA A 93 -27.72 -23.89 5.44
CA ALA A 93 -28.47 -23.57 4.22
C ALA A 93 -29.97 -23.92 4.38
N ALA A 94 -30.29 -25.06 5.01
CA ALA A 94 -31.67 -25.44 5.30
C ALA A 94 -32.34 -24.49 6.31
N ARG A 95 -31.58 -23.97 7.30
CA ARG A 95 -32.09 -22.96 8.24
C ARG A 95 -32.29 -21.62 7.56
N ASP A 96 -31.34 -21.17 6.75
CA ASP A 96 -31.40 -19.90 6.04
C ASP A 96 -32.58 -19.85 5.08
N GLU A 97 -32.91 -20.96 4.40
CA GLU A 97 -34.09 -21.00 3.54
C GLU A 97 -35.38 -20.86 4.35
N LYS A 98 -35.49 -21.55 5.50
CA LYS A 98 -36.63 -21.38 6.41
C LYS A 98 -36.75 -19.94 6.91
N VAL A 99 -35.62 -19.31 7.25
CA VAL A 99 -35.59 -17.91 7.69
C VAL A 99 -36.08 -16.99 6.58
N LYS A 100 -35.60 -17.17 5.34
CA LYS A 100 -36.08 -16.42 4.17
C LYS A 100 -37.59 -16.60 3.98
N ASP A 101 -38.10 -17.82 4.08
CA ASP A 101 -39.54 -18.09 3.95
C ASP A 101 -40.37 -17.36 5.01
N VAL A 102 -39.91 -17.34 6.26
CA VAL A 102 -40.54 -16.57 7.33
C VAL A 102 -40.56 -15.07 7.01
N TYR A 103 -39.45 -14.51 6.54
CA TYR A 103 -39.39 -13.10 6.16
C TYR A 103 -40.25 -12.77 4.94
N ARG A 104 -40.30 -13.65 3.93
CA ARG A 104 -41.21 -13.51 2.78
C ARG A 104 -42.66 -13.49 3.24
N ALA A 105 -43.04 -14.41 4.13
CA ALA A 105 -44.39 -14.47 4.69
C ALA A 105 -44.74 -13.20 5.47
N LEU A 106 -43.82 -12.73 6.33
CA LEU A 106 -44.00 -11.49 7.09
C LEU A 106 -44.12 -10.26 6.17
N GLY A 107 -43.30 -10.17 5.13
CA GLY A 107 -43.36 -9.10 4.14
C GLY A 107 -44.71 -9.07 3.43
N ARG A 108 -45.20 -10.23 2.96
CA ARG A 108 -46.52 -10.35 2.33
C ARG A 108 -47.65 -9.96 3.29
N ALA A 109 -47.60 -10.43 4.53
CA ALA A 109 -48.58 -10.09 5.57
C ALA A 109 -48.58 -8.59 5.92
N SER A 110 -47.44 -7.92 5.81
CA SER A 110 -47.29 -6.47 6.04
C SER A 110 -47.67 -5.62 4.82
N GLY A 111 -48.15 -6.23 3.72
CA GLY A 111 -48.56 -5.53 2.50
C GLY A 111 -47.42 -5.20 1.52
N MET A 112 -46.23 -5.81 1.68
CA MET A 112 -45.09 -5.62 0.78
C MET A 112 -45.18 -6.57 -0.44
N ASP A 113 -44.88 -6.05 -1.64
CA ASP A 113 -44.78 -6.85 -2.88
C ASP A 113 -43.42 -7.56 -2.95
N VAL A 114 -43.32 -8.68 -2.23
CA VAL A 114 -42.11 -9.51 -2.13
C VAL A 114 -41.68 -10.06 -3.49
N ASP A 115 -42.64 -10.42 -4.35
CA ASP A 115 -42.32 -11.03 -5.64
C ASP A 115 -41.70 -10.02 -6.61
N ARG A 116 -42.12 -8.74 -6.56
CA ARG A 116 -41.43 -7.66 -7.29
C ARG A 116 -40.01 -7.47 -6.80
N ILE A 117 -39.81 -7.41 -5.48
CA ILE A 117 -38.49 -7.25 -4.86
C ILE A 117 -37.55 -8.39 -5.26
N GLU A 118 -38.02 -9.64 -5.25
CA GLU A 118 -37.19 -10.79 -5.65
C GLU A 118 -36.79 -10.75 -7.14
N ARG A 119 -37.69 -10.29 -8.02
CA ARG A 119 -37.40 -10.12 -9.45
C ARG A 119 -36.33 -9.05 -9.67
N GLU A 120 -36.48 -7.90 -9.04
CA GLU A 120 -35.53 -6.78 -9.12
C GLU A 120 -34.16 -7.21 -8.58
N ALA A 121 -34.12 -7.84 -7.39
CA ALA A 121 -32.89 -8.34 -6.79
C ALA A 121 -32.19 -9.40 -7.65
N LYS A 122 -32.96 -10.27 -8.34
CA LYS A 122 -32.38 -11.25 -9.28
C LYS A 122 -31.77 -10.56 -10.50
N ALA A 123 -32.42 -9.54 -11.04
CA ALA A 123 -31.92 -8.78 -12.19
C ALA A 123 -30.62 -8.03 -11.84
N GLU A 124 -30.58 -7.43 -10.65
CA GLU A 124 -29.40 -6.73 -10.13
C GLU A 124 -28.21 -7.69 -9.93
N ARG A 125 -28.41 -8.82 -9.24
CA ARG A 125 -27.36 -9.84 -9.06
C ARG A 125 -26.78 -10.32 -10.39
N LEU A 126 -27.62 -10.59 -11.39
CA LEU A 126 -27.14 -10.99 -12.72
C LEU A 126 -26.34 -9.89 -13.42
N ALA A 127 -26.72 -8.62 -13.23
CA ALA A 127 -25.98 -7.49 -13.79
C ALA A 127 -24.61 -7.33 -13.10
N GLU A 128 -24.56 -7.46 -11.78
CA GLU A 128 -23.33 -7.44 -10.99
C GLU A 128 -22.39 -8.58 -11.37
N GLU A 129 -22.89 -9.81 -11.45
CA GLU A 129 -22.11 -10.99 -11.85
C GLU A 129 -21.48 -10.80 -13.25
N ARG A 130 -22.23 -10.24 -14.20
CA ARG A 130 -21.71 -9.91 -15.54
C ARG A 130 -20.66 -8.82 -15.49
N ALA A 131 -20.88 -7.77 -14.71
CA ALA A 131 -19.93 -6.69 -14.54
C ALA A 131 -18.63 -7.17 -13.88
N GLU A 132 -18.72 -8.02 -12.86
CA GLU A 132 -17.57 -8.67 -12.23
C GLU A 132 -16.82 -9.59 -13.19
N ALA A 133 -17.54 -10.42 -13.95
CA ALA A 133 -16.92 -11.29 -14.94
C ALA A 133 -16.16 -10.47 -16.00
N ALA A 134 -16.73 -9.36 -16.46
CA ALA A 134 -16.06 -8.43 -17.38
C ALA A 134 -14.82 -7.78 -16.74
N ARG A 135 -14.88 -7.34 -15.47
CA ARG A 135 -13.72 -6.82 -14.73
C ARG A 135 -12.61 -7.85 -14.58
N LYS A 136 -12.95 -9.09 -14.17
CA LYS A 136 -12.00 -10.20 -14.03
C LYS A 136 -11.39 -10.63 -15.37
N ALA A 137 -12.11 -10.47 -16.47
CA ALA A 137 -11.57 -10.71 -17.82
C ALA A 137 -10.60 -9.60 -18.25
N ALA A 138 -10.94 -8.33 -18.00
CA ALA A 138 -10.08 -7.19 -18.29
C ALA A 138 -8.76 -7.24 -17.50
N GLN A 139 -8.81 -7.61 -16.21
CA GLN A 139 -7.62 -7.77 -15.37
C GLN A 139 -6.71 -8.92 -15.82
N ARG A 140 -7.27 -10.03 -16.33
CA ARG A 140 -6.47 -11.14 -16.87
C ARG A 140 -5.77 -10.80 -18.20
N GLY A 141 -6.24 -9.79 -18.92
CA GLY A 141 -5.66 -9.34 -20.19
C GLY A 141 -4.61 -8.23 -20.05
N GLN A 142 -4.40 -7.67 -18.85
CA GLN A 142 -3.36 -6.68 -18.61
C GLN A 142 -2.06 -7.38 -18.18
N PRO A 143 -0.92 -7.16 -18.87
CA PRO A 143 0.36 -7.59 -18.34
C PRO A 143 0.57 -6.89 -16.99
N VAL A 144 0.84 -7.69 -15.96
CA VAL A 144 1.23 -7.18 -14.65
C VAL A 144 2.62 -6.57 -14.83
N ASP A 145 2.67 -5.24 -14.99
CA ASP A 145 3.94 -4.50 -14.98
C ASP A 145 4.50 -4.62 -13.56
N GLN A 146 5.47 -5.53 -13.39
CA GLN A 146 6.19 -5.72 -12.14
C GLN A 146 7.42 -4.80 -12.14
N PRO A 147 7.69 -4.06 -11.05
CA PRO A 147 8.91 -3.27 -10.90
C PRO A 147 10.18 -4.13 -10.78
#